data_AF-A0A367AI50-F1
#
_entry.id   AF-A0A367AI50-F1
#
_cell.length_a   1.000
_cell.length_b   1.000
_cell.length_c   1.000
_cell.angle_alpha   90.00
_cell.angle_beta   90.00
_cell.angle_gamma   90.00
#
_symmetry.space_group_name_H-M   'P 1'
#
loop_
_entity.id
_entity.type
_entity.pdbx_description
1 polymer ?
#
loop_
_entity_poly.entity_id
_entity_poly.type
_entity_poly.pdbx_seq_one_letter_code
_entity_poly.pdbx_strand_id
1 'polypeptide(L)'
;MLIDCDTCTARGTGCADCVVTVLLGVPPGWQDTDPAVVPMTRRAALPAPEDQPSETAPHGVVVELDEVERRAVRALAEGGLVPPLRHRPGGSEEHRGHRQIG
;
A
#
# COMPACT_ATOMS: atom_id res chain seq x y z
N MET A 1 20.18 -0.06 -16.27
CA MET A 1 20.60 -1.22 -17.08
C MET A 1 19.35 -1.76 -17.76
N LEU A 2 19.34 -1.82 -19.10
CA LEU A 2 18.19 -2.26 -19.88
C LEU A 2 18.56 -3.58 -20.55
N ILE A 3 17.71 -4.61 -20.41
CA ILE A 3 17.96 -5.93 -20.99
C ILE A 3 17.03 -6.09 -22.20
N ASP A 4 17.63 -6.24 -23.40
CA ASP A 4 16.88 -6.55 -24.60
C ASP A 4 16.53 -8.03 -24.62
N CYS A 5 15.26 -8.25 -24.35
CA CYS A 5 14.61 -9.53 -24.35
C CYS A 5 14.71 -10.20 -25.73
N ASP A 6 14.48 -9.51 -26.84
CA ASP A 6 14.32 -10.15 -28.15
C ASP A 6 15.63 -10.72 -28.73
N THR A 7 16.78 -10.25 -28.25
CA THR A 7 18.10 -10.75 -28.65
C THR A 7 18.82 -11.56 -27.57
N CYS A 8 18.20 -11.77 -26.41
CA CYS A 8 18.86 -12.45 -25.29
C CYS A 8 19.05 -13.94 -25.58
N THR A 9 20.30 -14.40 -25.68
CA THR A 9 20.65 -15.81 -25.98
C THR A 9 20.31 -16.78 -24.84
N ALA A 10 20.11 -16.28 -23.62
CA ALA A 10 19.62 -17.08 -22.50
C ALA A 10 18.10 -17.28 -22.54
N ARG A 11 17.36 -16.54 -23.39
CA ARG A 11 15.91 -16.64 -23.52
C ARG A 11 15.51 -18.05 -23.95
N GLY A 12 14.70 -18.71 -23.12
CA GLY A 12 14.14 -20.04 -23.38
C GLY A 12 14.98 -21.23 -22.91
N THR A 13 16.32 -21.14 -22.91
CA THR A 13 17.20 -22.27 -22.53
C THR A 13 17.72 -22.22 -21.10
N GLY A 14 17.68 -21.06 -20.45
CA GLY A 14 18.19 -20.90 -19.07
C GLY A 14 17.56 -19.76 -18.29
N CYS A 15 16.46 -19.16 -18.77
CA CYS A 15 15.80 -18.07 -18.06
C CYS A 15 15.42 -18.45 -16.62
N ALA A 16 14.93 -19.67 -16.40
CA ALA A 16 14.52 -20.13 -15.07
C ALA A 16 15.67 -20.14 -14.05
N ASP A 17 16.91 -20.35 -14.51
CA ASP A 17 18.12 -20.43 -13.68
C ASP A 17 19.04 -19.20 -13.84
N CYS A 18 18.58 -18.17 -14.57
CA CYS A 18 19.36 -16.95 -14.80
C CYS A 18 19.35 -16.05 -13.55
N VAL A 19 20.49 -15.44 -13.22
CA VAL A 19 20.61 -14.45 -12.13
C VAL A 19 19.59 -13.30 -12.24
N VAL A 20 19.15 -12.96 -13.46
CA VAL A 20 18.14 -11.94 -13.71
C VAL A 20 16.78 -12.32 -13.10
N THR A 21 16.41 -13.60 -13.16
CA THR A 21 15.16 -14.13 -12.59
C THR A 21 15.16 -14.04 -11.07
N VAL A 22 16.31 -14.28 -10.45
CA VAL A 22 16.52 -14.09 -9.00
C VAL A 22 16.38 -12.61 -8.60
N LEU A 23 17.00 -11.70 -9.36
CA LEU A 23 16.93 -10.26 -9.09
C LEU A 23 15.51 -9.70 -9.24
N LEU A 24 14.68 -10.28 -10.10
CA LEU A 24 13.29 -9.88 -10.32
C LEU A 24 12.28 -10.60 -9.43
N GLY A 25 12.70 -11.57 -8.61
CA GLY A 25 11.84 -12.26 -7.65
C GLY A 25 10.77 -13.16 -8.28
N VAL A 26 10.97 -13.62 -9.52
CA VAL A 26 10.03 -14.53 -10.21
C VAL A 26 10.45 -15.98 -9.97
N PRO A 27 9.68 -16.80 -9.22
CA PRO A 27 10.06 -18.19 -8.97
C PRO A 27 10.02 -19.05 -10.24
N PRO A 28 10.90 -20.07 -10.37
CA PRO A 28 10.85 -21.02 -11.48
C PRO A 28 9.50 -21.77 -11.44
N GLY A 29 8.70 -21.61 -12.49
CA GLY A 29 7.34 -22.17 -12.60
C GLY A 29 6.26 -21.17 -13.05
N TRP A 30 6.57 -19.87 -13.02
CA TRP A 30 5.62 -18.80 -13.40
C TRP A 30 5.59 -18.47 -14.91
N GLN A 31 6.26 -19.29 -15.73
CA GLN A 31 6.62 -18.99 -17.12
C GLN A 31 5.43 -18.97 -18.09
N ASP A 32 4.25 -19.40 -17.64
CA ASP A 32 3.04 -19.55 -18.45
C ASP A 32 1.75 -19.13 -17.70
N THR A 33 1.90 -18.64 -16.47
CA THR A 33 0.77 -18.07 -15.73
C THR A 33 0.91 -16.57 -15.80
N ASP A 34 0.02 -15.93 -16.56
CA ASP A 34 -0.20 -14.50 -16.40
C ASP A 34 -0.39 -14.25 -14.88
N PRO A 35 0.42 -13.39 -14.22
CA PRO A 35 0.12 -13.00 -12.86
C PRO A 35 -1.36 -12.69 -12.79
N ALA A 36 -2.10 -13.42 -11.94
CA ALA A 36 -3.46 -13.04 -11.64
C ALA A 36 -3.37 -11.71 -10.88
N VAL A 37 -3.28 -10.61 -11.63
CA VAL A 37 -3.50 -9.27 -11.14
C VAL A 37 -4.95 -9.28 -10.74
N VAL A 38 -5.24 -9.62 -9.48
CA VAL A 38 -6.59 -9.56 -8.96
C VAL A 38 -6.93 -8.07 -8.94
N PRO A 39 -7.77 -7.57 -9.86
CA PRO A 39 -8.17 -6.18 -9.77
C PRO A 39 -8.87 -6.06 -8.43
N MET A 40 -8.47 -5.08 -7.61
CA MET A 40 -9.22 -4.74 -6.41
C MET A 40 -10.56 -4.15 -6.87
N THR A 41 -11.47 -5.01 -7.29
CA THR A 41 -12.83 -4.64 -7.64
C THR A 41 -13.45 -4.14 -6.36
N ARG A 42 -13.76 -2.83 -6.36
CA ARG A 42 -14.40 -2.20 -5.24
C ARG A 42 -15.69 -2.97 -4.99
N ARG A 43 -15.88 -3.47 -3.77
CA ARG A 43 -17.11 -4.14 -3.35
C ARG A 43 -18.29 -3.25 -3.74
N ALA A 44 -19.24 -3.78 -4.51
CA ALA A 44 -20.44 -3.03 -4.87
C ALA A 44 -21.18 -2.66 -3.57
N ALA A 45 -21.37 -1.37 -3.33
CA ALA A 45 -22.17 -0.89 -2.22
C ALA A 45 -23.63 -1.32 -2.47
N LEU A 46 -24.26 -1.90 -1.46
CA LEU A 46 -25.71 -2.13 -1.49
C LEU A 46 -26.43 -0.78 -1.61
N PRO A 47 -27.54 -0.68 -2.35
CA PRO A 47 -28.27 0.58 -2.49
C PRO A 47 -28.80 1.00 -1.11
N ALA A 48 -28.49 2.24 -0.72
CA ALA A 48 -29.03 2.85 0.49
C ALA A 48 -30.52 3.18 0.30
N PRO A 49 -31.36 3.09 1.36
CA PRO A 49 -32.74 3.55 1.30
C PRO A 49 -32.79 5.06 1.05
N GLU A 50 -33.74 5.45 0.21
CA GLU A 50 -33.76 6.72 -0.51
C GLU A 50 -34.12 7.90 0.41
N ASP A 51 -33.54 9.08 0.08
CA ASP A 51 -33.91 10.45 0.50
C ASP A 51 -32.94 11.24 1.43
N GLN A 52 -31.61 11.14 1.23
CA GLN A 52 -30.64 12.13 1.75
C GLN A 52 -29.53 12.46 0.73
N PRO A 53 -29.08 13.73 0.60
CA PRO A 53 -28.08 14.15 -0.38
C PRO A 53 -26.79 13.35 -0.19
N SER A 54 -26.29 12.83 -1.31
CA SER A 54 -25.17 11.89 -1.38
C SER A 54 -23.87 12.47 -0.80
N GLU A 55 -23.59 12.18 0.47
CA GLU A 55 -22.20 12.11 0.95
C GLU A 55 -21.62 10.79 0.44
N THR A 56 -20.86 10.88 -0.65
CA THR A 56 -19.94 9.80 -1.03
C THR A 56 -19.01 9.58 0.15
N ALA A 57 -19.25 8.55 0.95
CA ALA A 57 -18.43 8.26 2.13
C ALA A 57 -16.96 8.24 1.70
N PRO A 58 -16.09 9.08 2.31
CA PRO A 58 -14.70 9.16 1.90
C PRO A 58 -14.06 7.78 1.97
N HIS A 59 -13.33 7.41 0.91
CA HIS A 59 -12.59 6.17 0.84
C HIS A 59 -11.44 6.20 1.85
N GLY A 60 -11.73 5.81 3.09
CA GLY A 60 -10.76 5.75 4.18
C GLY A 60 -11.36 6.26 5.47
N VAL A 61 -11.24 5.48 6.53
CA VAL A 61 -11.44 5.99 7.89
C VAL A 61 -10.22 6.87 8.19
N VAL A 62 -10.46 8.16 8.42
CA VAL A 62 -9.42 9.06 8.91
C VAL A 62 -9.17 8.71 10.38
N VAL A 63 -7.95 8.28 10.68
CA VAL A 63 -7.51 7.97 12.05
C VAL A 63 -6.56 9.05 12.49
N GLU A 64 -6.92 9.77 13.55
CA GLU A 64 -6.02 10.68 14.23
C GLU A 64 -5.01 9.87 15.03
N LEU A 65 -3.74 10.01 14.67
CA LEU A 65 -2.61 9.42 15.38
C LEU A 65 -1.94 10.50 16.20
N ASP A 66 -1.70 10.24 17.47
CA ASP A 66 -0.84 11.11 18.28
C ASP A 66 0.65 10.94 17.89
N GLU A 67 1.55 11.64 18.59
CA GLU A 67 2.99 11.57 18.30
C GLU A 67 3.61 10.20 18.65
N VAL A 68 3.18 9.58 19.73
CA VAL A 68 3.67 8.27 20.17
C VAL A 68 3.22 7.20 19.17
N GLU A 69 1.95 7.24 18.79
CA GLU A 69 1.37 6.34 17.79
C GLU A 69 2.01 6.55 16.41
N ARG A 70 2.17 7.79 15.95
CA ARG A 70 2.91 8.07 14.69
C ARG A 70 4.32 7.49 14.72
N ARG A 71 5.03 7.62 15.83
CA ARG A 71 6.38 7.06 15.98
C ARG A 71 6.35 5.53 15.94
N ALA A 72 5.40 4.90 16.63
CA ALA A 72 5.24 3.46 16.62
C ALA A 72 4.99 2.93 15.19
N VAL A 73 4.06 3.54 14.46
CA VAL A 73 3.76 3.10 13.09
C VAL A 73 4.92 3.38 12.13
N ARG A 74 5.70 4.45 12.35
CA ARG A 74 6.94 4.69 11.60
C ARG A 74 7.97 3.59 11.83
N ALA A 75 8.17 3.16 13.08
CA ALA A 75 9.09 2.07 13.39
C ALA A 75 8.67 0.75 12.73
N LEU A 76 7.37 0.45 12.69
CA LEU A 76 6.85 -0.70 11.96
C LEU A 76 7.12 -0.60 10.44
N ALA A 77 7.03 0.61 9.87
CA ALA A 77 7.31 0.83 8.45
C ALA A 77 8.80 0.67 8.14
N GLU A 78 9.69 1.16 9.00
CA GLU A 78 11.14 0.97 8.88
C GLU A 78 11.52 -0.52 8.95
N GLY A 79 10.80 -1.30 9.76
CA GLY A 79 10.92 -2.76 9.80
C GLY A 79 10.23 -3.51 8.66
N GLY A 80 9.54 -2.81 7.74
CA GLY A 80 8.82 -3.41 6.61
C GLY A 80 7.52 -4.15 6.98
N LEU A 81 7.02 -4.00 8.21
CA LEU A 81 5.80 -4.65 8.69
C LEU A 81 4.52 -3.93 8.21
N VAL A 82 4.65 -2.65 7.84
CA VAL A 82 3.58 -1.86 7.23
C VAL A 82 4.16 -1.00 6.09
N PRO A 83 3.34 -0.59 5.09
CA PRO A 83 3.79 0.34 4.07
C PRO A 83 4.24 1.71 4.64
N PRO A 84 5.26 2.37 4.07
CA PRO A 84 5.67 3.71 4.49
C PRO A 84 4.55 4.74 4.37
N LEU A 85 4.28 5.43 5.47
CA LEU A 85 3.14 6.33 5.55
C LEU A 85 3.49 7.74 5.07
N ARG A 86 2.55 8.33 4.31
CA ARG A 86 2.57 9.71 3.83
C ARG A 86 1.56 10.54 4.62
N HIS A 87 1.82 10.73 5.92
CA HIS A 87 0.88 11.46 6.79
C HIS A 87 0.96 12.97 6.53
N ARG A 88 -0.20 13.63 6.60
CA ARG A 88 -0.29 15.09 6.76
C ARG A 88 -0.45 15.37 8.26
N PRO A 89 0.19 16.41 8.83
CA PRO A 89 -0.04 16.77 10.22
C PRO A 89 -1.53 17.07 10.44
N GLY A 90 -2.11 16.41 11.46
CA GLY A 90 -3.45 16.75 11.95
C GLY A 90 -3.45 18.20 12.44
N GLY A 91 -4.49 18.94 12.14
CA GLY A 91 -4.62 20.34 12.55
C GLY A 91 -4.42 20.44 14.05
N SER A 92 -3.50 21.30 14.47
CA SER A 92 -3.25 21.58 15.88
C SER A 92 -4.48 22.28 16.49
N GLU A 93 -5.46 21.51 16.92
CA GLU A 93 -6.45 21.98 17.89
C GLU A 93 -5.80 21.92 19.27
N GLU A 94 -5.29 23.09 19.64
CA GLU A 94 -4.94 23.52 20.97
C GLU A 94 -5.83 22.83 22.02
N HIS A 95 -5.23 21.95 22.83
CA HIS A 95 -5.75 21.52 24.14
C HIS A 95 -5.73 22.71 25.14
N ARG A 96 -6.14 23.90 24.69
CA ARG A 96 -6.24 25.12 25.50
C ARG A 96 -7.47 25.01 26.39
N GLY A 97 -7.19 24.90 27.67
CA GLY A 97 -8.14 24.56 28.73
C GLY A 97 -7.98 23.07 29.00
N HIS A 98 -7.77 22.56 30.20
CA HIS A 98 -8.24 22.94 31.53
C HIS A 98 -7.47 21.98 32.47
N ARG A 99 -6.59 22.36 33.41
CA ARG A 99 -6.78 23.18 34.61
C ARG A 99 -5.40 23.62 35.11
N GLN A 100 -5.20 24.91 35.31
CA GLN A 100 -4.22 25.38 36.29
C GLN A 100 -4.94 25.43 37.64
N ILE A 101 -4.66 24.44 38.48
CA ILE A 101 -4.98 24.47 39.90
C ILE A 101 -3.91 25.31 40.59
N GLY A 102 -4.36 26.25 41.43
CA GLY A 102 -3.52 27.20 42.15
C GLY A 102 -2.76 26.59 43.33
#